data_AF-A0A1Q3H784-F1
#
_entry.id   AF-A0A1Q3H784-F1
#
_cell.length_a   1.000
_cell.length_b   1.000
_cell.length_c   1.000
_cell.angle_alpha   90.00
_cell.angle_beta   90.00
_cell.angle_gamma   90.00
#
_symmetry.space_group_name_H-M   'P 1'
#
loop_
_entity.id
_entity.type
_entity.pdbx_description
1 polymer ?
#
loop_
_entity_poly.entity_id
_entity_poly.type
_entity_poly.pdbx_seq_one_letter_code
_entity_poly.pdbx_strand_id
1 'polypeptide(L)'
;MESSVPGEPRRAPRKSLVLVMAVMGVLVGAGAAVFVFRSLGGGGGVGDPSLANEARVNVLRLCGDVQSYRDEHGVFLQGGPVPREVPRGARALPFEPDENLKKIGFSPGERVHYQYQVVVQETPLGEAEVTCYARGDLDGDGQVSVFSVTLDANGMTSAVKAERETE
;
A
#
# COMPACT_ATOMS: atom_id res chain seq x y z
N MET A 1 13.30 -41.43 44.95
CA MET A 1 12.00 -42.13 45.09
C MET A 1 11.10 -41.52 44.03
N GLU A 2 11.29 -41.84 42.75
CA GLU A 2 10.88 -43.09 42.07
C GLU A 2 9.38 -43.39 42.14
N SER A 3 8.84 -43.69 40.95
CA SER A 3 7.51 -44.25 40.64
C SER A 3 6.32 -43.28 40.64
N SER A 4 5.36 -43.34 39.72
CA SER A 4 5.17 -44.17 38.51
C SER A 4 3.94 -43.62 37.76
N VAL A 5 3.95 -43.69 36.42
CA VAL A 5 2.79 -43.52 35.53
C VAL A 5 1.96 -44.80 35.52
N PRO A 6 0.62 -44.73 35.53
CA PRO A 6 -0.18 -45.29 34.43
C PRO A 6 -1.47 -44.47 34.19
N GLY A 7 -2.19 -44.48 33.07
CA GLY A 7 -2.16 -45.24 31.83
C GLY A 7 -3.47 -44.90 31.09
N GLU A 8 -3.42 -44.76 29.76
CA GLU A 8 -4.58 -44.50 28.91
C GLU A 8 -5.60 -45.65 28.91
N PRO A 9 -6.91 -45.37 28.81
CA PRO A 9 -7.89 -46.35 28.36
C PRO A 9 -8.37 -46.09 26.91
N ARG A 10 -7.97 -47.02 26.03
CA ARG A 10 -8.75 -47.88 25.11
C ARG A 10 -9.92 -47.31 24.27
N ARG A 11 -9.86 -47.66 22.98
CA ARG A 11 -10.79 -47.44 21.84
C ARG A 11 -12.26 -47.88 22.02
N ALA A 12 -13.18 -47.02 21.50
CA ALA A 12 -14.41 -47.19 20.67
C ALA A 12 -15.46 -48.28 20.97
N PRO A 13 -16.79 -48.01 20.82
CA PRO A 13 -17.45 -48.25 19.52
C PRO A 13 -18.72 -47.40 19.14
N ARG A 14 -18.85 -47.09 17.84
CA ARG A 14 -19.99 -47.14 16.86
C ARG A 14 -21.50 -46.93 17.24
N LYS A 15 -22.20 -46.28 16.28
CA LYS A 15 -23.65 -46.23 15.87
C LYS A 15 -24.49 -45.13 16.56
N SER A 16 -25.50 -44.45 15.97
CA SER A 16 -26.16 -44.43 14.66
C SER A 16 -27.06 -43.18 14.56
N LEU A 17 -27.41 -42.84 13.32
CA LEU A 17 -28.31 -41.80 12.80
C LEU A 17 -29.72 -41.73 13.45
N VAL A 18 -30.23 -40.52 13.73
CA VAL A 18 -31.68 -40.21 13.71
C VAL A 18 -31.90 -38.79 13.17
N LEU A 19 -32.75 -38.73 12.15
CA LEU A 19 -33.22 -37.58 11.40
C LEU A 19 -34.61 -37.19 11.93
N VAL A 20 -34.87 -35.90 12.20
CA VAL A 20 -36.25 -35.39 12.41
C VAL A 20 -36.45 -34.15 11.53
N MET A 21 -37.34 -34.34 10.56
CA MET A 21 -37.94 -33.35 9.65
C MET A 21 -39.29 -32.89 10.25
N ALA A 22 -39.65 -31.61 10.07
CA ALA A 22 -40.98 -31.11 9.65
C ALA A 22 -41.27 -29.68 10.19
N VAL A 23 -41.99 -28.76 9.54
CA VAL A 23 -42.48 -28.53 8.17
C VAL A 23 -43.14 -27.11 8.17
N MET A 24 -43.00 -26.40 7.04
CA MET A 24 -43.81 -25.32 6.44
C MET A 24 -44.57 -24.26 7.26
N GLY A 25 -44.37 -23.01 6.82
CA GLY A 25 -45.45 -22.05 6.59
C GLY A 25 -45.23 -21.31 5.26
N VAL A 26 -46.06 -21.60 4.24
CA VAL A 26 -46.13 -20.88 2.96
C VAL A 26 -47.34 -19.95 3.00
N LEU A 27 -47.19 -18.70 2.56
CA LEU A 27 -48.30 -17.91 2.00
C LEU A 27 -47.76 -16.89 0.97
N VAL A 28 -48.52 -16.76 -0.09
CA VAL A 28 -48.19 -16.30 -1.45
C VAL A 28 -48.59 -14.83 -1.66
N GLY A 29 -47.84 -14.09 -2.49
CA GLY A 29 -48.48 -13.25 -3.52
C GLY A 29 -48.16 -11.75 -3.58
N ALA A 30 -47.34 -11.40 -4.58
CA ALA A 30 -47.45 -10.25 -5.49
C ALA A 30 -47.37 -8.80 -4.95
N GLY A 31 -46.28 -8.11 -5.32
CA GLY A 31 -46.20 -6.65 -5.29
C GLY A 31 -44.78 -6.17 -5.60
N ALA A 32 -44.60 -5.52 -6.75
CA ALA A 32 -43.33 -5.09 -7.32
C ALA A 32 -42.40 -4.31 -6.36
N ALA A 33 -41.18 -4.82 -6.17
CA ALA A 33 -40.00 -4.02 -5.88
C ALA A 33 -38.75 -4.88 -6.15
N VAL A 34 -38.38 -5.03 -7.42
CA VAL A 34 -37.00 -5.40 -7.78
C VAL A 34 -36.14 -4.16 -7.48
N PHE A 35 -35.88 -3.93 -6.19
CA PHE A 35 -34.80 -3.07 -5.77
C PHE A 35 -33.51 -3.85 -6.04
N VAL A 36 -33.03 -3.76 -7.27
CA VAL A 36 -31.60 -3.98 -7.52
C VAL A 36 -30.91 -2.86 -6.76
N PHE A 37 -30.55 -3.12 -5.51
CA PHE A 37 -29.46 -2.41 -4.86
C PHE A 37 -28.22 -2.79 -5.66
N ARG A 38 -28.06 -2.11 -6.80
CA ARG A 38 -26.80 -1.96 -7.49
C ARG A 38 -26.01 -1.06 -6.56
N SER A 39 -25.38 -1.67 -5.57
CA SER A 39 -24.44 -1.01 -4.69
C SER A 39 -23.40 -0.35 -5.58
N LEU A 40 -23.58 0.95 -5.74
CA LEU A 40 -22.54 1.92 -5.93
C LEU A 40 -21.46 1.64 -4.88
N GLY A 41 -20.23 1.58 -5.34
CA GLY A 41 -19.07 1.34 -4.50
C GLY A 41 -18.05 0.60 -5.32
N GLY A 42 -17.24 1.35 -6.06
CA GLY A 42 -16.08 0.83 -6.75
C GLY A 42 -15.27 -0.02 -5.78
N GLY A 43 -15.36 -1.33 -5.95
CA GLY A 43 -14.33 -2.25 -5.48
C GLY A 43 -13.14 -2.06 -6.40
N GLY A 44 -12.47 -0.91 -6.28
CA GLY A 44 -11.09 -0.78 -6.73
C GLY A 44 -10.37 -1.95 -6.10
N GLY A 45 -9.72 -2.76 -6.95
CA GLY A 45 -9.05 -3.95 -6.50
C GLY A 45 -8.21 -3.59 -5.28
N VAL A 46 -8.34 -4.36 -4.20
CA VAL A 46 -7.36 -4.26 -3.12
C VAL A 46 -6.06 -4.72 -3.76
N GLY A 47 -5.28 -3.76 -4.28
CA GLY A 47 -3.96 -4.02 -4.82
C GLY A 47 -3.16 -4.82 -3.81
N ASP A 48 -2.21 -5.62 -4.28
CA ASP A 48 -1.45 -6.51 -3.42
C ASP A 48 -0.89 -5.71 -2.21
N PRO A 49 -1.30 -6.05 -0.97
CA PRO A 49 -0.92 -5.28 0.22
C PRO A 49 0.61 -5.27 0.43
N SER A 50 1.33 -6.25 -0.12
CA SER A 50 2.79 -6.26 -0.12
C SER A 50 3.39 -5.16 -1.00
N LEU A 51 2.77 -4.87 -2.15
CA LEU A 51 3.20 -3.81 -3.04
C LEU A 51 2.86 -2.42 -2.48
N ALA A 52 1.69 -2.28 -1.84
CA ALA A 52 1.38 -1.04 -1.11
C ALA A 52 2.39 -0.77 0.03
N ASN A 53 2.95 -1.83 0.62
CA ASN A 53 4.00 -1.71 1.62
C ASN A 53 5.34 -1.26 1.02
N GLU A 54 5.70 -1.68 -0.21
CA GLU A 54 6.87 -1.18 -0.93
C GLU A 54 6.85 0.35 -1.01
N ALA A 55 5.75 0.94 -1.50
CA ALA A 55 5.64 2.39 -1.63
C ALA A 55 5.79 3.10 -0.29
N ARG A 56 5.13 2.62 0.77
CA ARG A 56 5.17 3.21 2.10
C ARG A 56 6.58 3.23 2.68
N VAL A 57 7.29 2.11 2.57
CA VAL A 57 8.66 1.99 3.09
C VAL A 57 9.61 2.88 2.27
N ASN A 58 9.52 2.80 0.94
CA ASN A 58 10.46 3.50 0.08
C ASN A 58 10.24 5.01 0.03
N VAL A 59 9.00 5.51 0.16
CA VAL A 59 8.75 6.97 0.21
C VAL A 59 9.26 7.59 1.51
N LEU A 60 9.14 6.88 2.64
CA LEU A 60 9.71 7.31 3.92
C LEU A 60 11.24 7.32 3.84
N ARG A 61 11.82 6.26 3.28
CA ARG A 61 13.26 6.18 3.05
C ARG A 61 13.75 7.30 2.14
N LEU A 62 13.08 7.56 1.02
CA LEU A 62 13.44 8.64 0.11
C LEU A 62 13.51 9.99 0.82
N CYS A 63 12.51 10.31 1.64
CA CYS A 63 12.53 11.54 2.43
C CYS A 63 13.61 11.54 3.51
N GLY A 64 13.86 10.41 4.18
CA GLY A 64 14.98 10.28 5.11
C GLY A 64 16.35 10.50 4.45
N ASP A 65 16.56 9.95 3.26
CA ASP A 65 17.79 10.10 2.48
C ASP A 65 17.96 11.57 2.02
N VAL A 66 16.87 12.22 1.58
CA VAL A 66 16.88 13.66 1.23
C VAL A 66 17.23 14.54 2.43
N GLN A 67 16.65 14.26 3.60
CA GLN A 67 16.96 14.98 4.83
C GLN A 67 18.44 14.81 5.21
N SER A 68 18.95 13.58 5.14
CA SER A 68 20.35 13.28 5.44
C SER A 68 21.29 14.05 4.50
N TYR A 69 20.98 14.07 3.20
CA TYR A 69 21.74 14.86 2.23
C TYR A 69 21.73 16.36 2.57
N ARG A 70 20.58 16.91 2.98
CA ARG A 70 20.47 18.32 3.37
C ARG A 70 21.24 18.60 4.66
N ASP A 71 21.28 17.69 5.61
CA ASP A 71 22.04 17.86 6.85
C ASP A 71 23.57 17.82 6.59
N GLU A 72 24.01 17.06 5.58
CA GLU A 72 25.42 17.01 5.16
C GLU A 72 25.85 18.17 4.25
N HIS A 73 24.97 18.60 3.34
CA HIS A 73 25.32 19.53 2.26
C HIS A 73 24.63 20.91 2.34
N GLY A 74 23.68 21.08 3.26
CA GLY A 74 22.95 22.34 3.48
C GLY A 74 21.89 22.69 2.44
N VAL A 75 21.60 21.81 1.47
CA VAL A 75 20.65 22.06 0.38
C VAL A 75 19.78 20.84 0.11
N PHE A 76 18.52 21.07 -0.30
CA PHE A 76 17.66 20.01 -0.83
C PHE A 76 17.89 19.83 -2.34
N LEU A 77 17.82 18.58 -2.81
CA LEU A 77 17.88 18.25 -4.24
C LEU A 77 16.53 17.74 -4.72
N GLN A 78 16.10 18.24 -5.88
CA GLN A 78 15.02 17.63 -6.65
C GLN A 78 15.54 16.39 -7.39
N GLY A 79 14.72 15.36 -7.50
CA GLY A 79 15.10 14.11 -8.16
C GLY A 79 13.89 13.40 -8.72
N GLY A 80 14.10 12.52 -9.69
CA GLY A 80 13.03 11.86 -10.41
C GLY A 80 12.28 12.78 -11.39
N PRO A 81 11.21 12.27 -12.00
CA PRO A 81 10.63 10.94 -11.75
C PRO A 81 11.50 9.78 -12.28
N VAL A 82 11.75 8.76 -11.44
CA VAL A 82 12.43 7.50 -11.83
C VAL A 82 11.66 6.28 -11.30
N PRO A 83 11.33 5.29 -12.16
CA PRO A 83 11.41 5.31 -13.63
C PRO A 83 10.58 6.45 -14.25
N ARG A 84 10.87 6.80 -15.51
CA ARG A 84 10.20 7.92 -16.22
C ARG A 84 8.69 7.72 -16.36
N GLU A 85 8.26 6.48 -16.51
CA GLU A 85 6.86 6.11 -16.60
C GLU A 85 6.39 5.53 -15.26
N VAL A 86 5.13 5.78 -14.91
CA VAL A 86 4.49 5.15 -13.75
C VAL A 86 4.28 3.67 -14.06
N PRO A 87 4.85 2.73 -13.27
CA PRO A 87 4.60 1.31 -13.45
C PRO A 87 3.11 0.96 -13.36
N ARG A 88 2.66 0.05 -14.23
CA ARG A 88 1.24 -0.35 -14.36
C ARG A 88 1.02 -1.86 -14.26
N GLY A 89 -0.13 -2.28 -13.74
CA GLY A 89 -0.54 -3.68 -13.66
C GLY A 89 0.44 -4.56 -12.88
N ALA A 90 0.95 -4.05 -11.75
CA ALA A 90 1.97 -4.69 -10.92
C ALA A 90 3.25 -5.11 -11.66
N ARG A 91 3.55 -4.49 -12.80
CA ARG A 91 4.78 -4.74 -13.55
C ARG A 91 5.95 -3.97 -12.94
N ALA A 92 6.92 -4.67 -12.36
CA ALA A 92 8.16 -4.02 -11.93
C ALA A 92 8.95 -3.47 -13.13
N LEU A 93 9.41 -2.23 -13.04
CA LEU A 93 10.32 -1.58 -14.00
C LEU A 93 11.74 -1.46 -13.43
N PRO A 94 12.78 -1.43 -14.27
CA PRO A 94 14.15 -1.15 -13.81
C PRO A 94 14.23 0.22 -13.11
N PHE A 95 14.97 0.29 -12.01
CA PHE A 95 15.26 1.53 -11.31
C PHE A 95 16.69 1.98 -11.64
N GLU A 96 16.80 2.94 -12.55
CA GLU A 96 18.06 3.60 -12.91
C GLU A 96 18.02 5.03 -12.35
N PRO A 97 18.61 5.29 -11.17
CA PRO A 97 18.52 6.60 -10.54
C PRO A 97 19.16 7.67 -11.41
N ASP A 98 18.56 8.86 -11.45
CA ASP A 98 19.21 10.03 -12.03
C ASP A 98 20.37 10.53 -11.14
N GLU A 99 21.10 11.52 -11.62
CA GLU A 99 22.27 12.06 -10.91
C GLU A 99 21.94 12.62 -9.52
N ASN A 100 20.74 13.16 -9.30
CA ASN A 100 20.37 13.71 -8.01
C ASN A 100 19.91 12.61 -7.04
N LEU A 101 19.14 11.63 -7.51
CA LEU A 101 18.77 10.46 -6.69
C LEU A 101 20.02 9.63 -6.31
N LYS A 102 21.03 9.55 -7.19
CA LYS A 102 22.34 8.96 -6.86
C LYS A 102 23.06 9.74 -5.75
N LYS A 103 23.10 11.07 -5.84
CA LYS A 103 23.71 11.93 -4.81
C LYS A 103 23.00 11.84 -3.47
N ILE A 104 21.67 11.79 -3.49
CA ILE A 104 20.84 11.55 -2.30
C ILE A 104 21.12 10.16 -1.69
N GLY A 105 21.61 9.20 -2.49
CA GLY A 105 21.90 7.83 -2.03
C GLY A 105 20.66 6.92 -2.04
N PHE A 106 19.58 7.34 -2.70
CA PHE A 106 18.34 6.58 -2.72
C PHE A 106 18.46 5.32 -3.61
N SER A 107 18.23 4.15 -3.00
CA SER A 107 18.30 2.85 -3.67
C SER A 107 17.19 1.91 -3.15
N PRO A 108 16.02 1.86 -3.83
CA PRO A 108 14.89 1.00 -3.47
C PRO A 108 15.04 -0.45 -3.94
N GLY A 109 16.09 -0.75 -4.72
CA GLY A 109 16.31 -2.03 -5.39
C GLY A 109 16.48 -1.87 -6.91
N GLU A 110 16.80 -2.96 -7.61
CA GLU A 110 17.02 -2.94 -9.08
C GLU A 110 15.73 -2.82 -9.89
N ARG A 111 14.61 -3.27 -9.32
CA ARG A 111 13.29 -3.23 -9.94
C ARG A 111 12.25 -2.75 -8.95
N VAL A 112 11.35 -1.88 -9.41
CA VAL A 112 10.37 -1.19 -8.56
C VAL A 112 8.98 -1.24 -9.19
N HIS A 113 7.96 -1.25 -8.34
CA HIS A 113 6.54 -1.18 -8.75
C HIS A 113 5.97 0.24 -8.68
N TYR A 114 6.82 1.20 -8.29
CA TYR A 114 6.47 2.61 -8.18
C TYR A 114 7.53 3.50 -8.84
N GLN A 115 7.07 4.62 -9.37
CA GLN A 115 7.89 5.76 -9.74
C GLN A 115 8.16 6.62 -8.52
N TYR A 116 9.41 7.01 -8.31
CA TYR A 116 9.84 7.85 -7.20
C TYR A 116 10.26 9.24 -7.68
N GLN A 117 9.88 10.27 -6.93
CA GLN A 117 10.18 11.66 -7.24
C GLN A 117 10.34 12.48 -5.96
N VAL A 118 11.26 13.43 -5.98
CA VAL A 118 11.44 14.47 -4.96
C VAL A 118 11.18 15.81 -5.60
N VAL A 119 10.16 16.50 -5.10
CA VAL A 119 9.82 17.86 -5.50
C VAL A 119 10.19 18.80 -4.35
N VAL A 120 10.89 19.89 -4.66
CA VAL A 120 11.25 20.93 -3.69
C VAL A 120 10.55 22.21 -4.13
N GLN A 121 9.71 22.76 -3.26
CA GLN A 121 8.97 24.00 -3.47
C GLN A 121 9.38 25.01 -2.41
N GLU A 122 9.28 26.28 -2.75
CA GLU A 122 9.47 27.37 -1.80
C GLU A 122 8.10 27.81 -1.28
N THR A 123 7.92 27.85 0.03
CA THR A 123 6.70 28.34 0.66
C THR A 123 6.59 29.86 0.51
N PRO A 124 5.41 30.46 0.75
CA PRO A 124 5.25 31.91 0.73
C PRO A 124 6.15 32.67 1.72
N LEU A 125 6.73 31.96 2.70
CA LEU A 125 7.65 32.52 3.69
C LEU A 125 9.13 32.40 3.27
N GLY A 126 9.41 31.86 2.08
CA GLY A 126 10.77 31.66 1.58
C GLY A 126 11.45 30.40 2.11
N GLU A 127 10.69 29.50 2.74
CA GLU A 127 11.21 28.25 3.30
C GLU A 127 11.07 27.11 2.29
N ALA A 128 12.03 26.18 2.27
CA ALA A 128 11.91 25.00 1.42
C ALA A 128 10.94 23.98 2.03
N GLU A 129 9.95 23.55 1.25
CA GLU A 129 9.09 22.40 1.52
C GLU A 129 9.41 21.31 0.49
N VAL A 130 9.71 20.11 0.98
CA VAL A 130 10.00 18.97 0.12
C VAL A 130 8.85 17.99 0.16
N THR A 131 8.46 17.46 -1.00
CA THR A 131 7.53 16.34 -1.10
C THR A 131 8.18 15.18 -1.84
N CYS A 132 8.27 14.04 -1.17
CA CYS A 132 8.66 12.77 -1.75
C CYS A 132 7.41 12.02 -2.21
N TYR A 133 7.44 11.49 -3.42
CA TYR A 133 6.33 10.76 -4.03
C TYR A 133 6.74 9.33 -4.38
N ALA A 134 5.78 8.41 -4.25
CA ALA A 134 5.77 7.12 -4.91
C ALA A 134 4.45 6.95 -5.68
N ARG A 135 4.52 6.75 -7.00
CA ARG A 135 3.37 6.69 -7.91
C ARG A 135 3.29 5.34 -8.62
N GLY A 136 2.14 4.69 -8.61
CA GLY A 136 1.95 3.36 -9.21
C GLY A 136 0.49 3.06 -9.51
N ASP A 137 0.23 2.38 -10.62
CA ASP A 137 -1.09 1.87 -11.02
C ASP A 137 -1.05 0.34 -10.92
N LEU A 138 -1.23 -0.18 -9.70
CA LEU A 138 -0.94 -1.59 -9.43
C LEU A 138 -1.97 -2.56 -10.02
N ASP A 139 -3.23 -2.18 -10.06
CA ASP A 139 -4.31 -2.97 -10.66
C ASP A 139 -4.43 -2.73 -12.18
N GLY A 140 -3.73 -1.73 -12.72
CA GLY A 140 -3.68 -1.47 -14.16
C GLY A 140 -4.98 -0.88 -14.69
N ASP A 141 -5.81 -0.29 -13.82
CA ASP A 141 -7.10 0.31 -14.17
C ASP A 141 -6.95 1.74 -14.74
N GLY A 142 -5.71 2.25 -14.79
CA GLY A 142 -5.37 3.60 -15.22
C GLY A 142 -5.41 4.63 -14.10
N GLN A 143 -5.86 4.25 -12.90
CA GLN A 143 -5.95 5.13 -11.74
C GLN A 143 -4.66 5.03 -10.91
N VAL A 144 -3.79 6.04 -11.04
CA VAL A 144 -2.54 6.08 -10.29
C VAL A 144 -2.81 6.27 -8.80
N SER A 145 -2.25 5.37 -7.99
CA SER A 145 -2.11 5.56 -6.55
C SER A 145 -0.86 6.39 -6.26
N VAL A 146 -1.01 7.42 -5.43
CA VAL A 146 0.05 8.35 -5.04
C VAL A 146 0.28 8.24 -3.54
N PHE A 147 1.49 7.88 -3.16
CA PHE A 147 1.96 7.93 -1.78
C PHE A 147 2.88 9.14 -1.63
N SER A 148 2.66 9.96 -0.62
CA SER A 148 3.48 11.15 -0.39
C SER A 148 3.87 11.35 1.06
N VAL A 149 5.07 11.90 1.25
CA VAL A 149 5.59 12.37 2.54
C VAL A 149 6.16 13.76 2.30
N THR A 150 5.84 14.68 3.20
CA THR A 150 6.37 16.05 3.17
C THR A 150 7.43 16.22 4.25
N LEU A 151 8.48 16.96 3.93
CA LEU A 151 9.46 17.49 4.88
C LEU A 151 9.30 19.00 4.94
N ASP A 152 9.14 19.53 6.15
CA ASP A 152 9.20 20.97 6.37
C ASP A 152 10.64 21.47 6.50
N ALA A 153 10.80 22.78 6.66
CA ALA A 153 12.12 23.43 6.78
C ALA A 153 12.94 22.96 8.00
N ASN A 154 12.29 22.38 9.01
CA ASN A 154 12.93 21.85 10.20
C ASN A 154 13.33 20.37 10.04
N GLY A 155 13.01 19.76 8.89
CA GLY A 155 13.25 18.34 8.64
C GLY A 155 12.23 17.41 9.31
N MET A 156 11.07 17.94 9.73
CA MET A 156 10.01 17.09 10.25
C MET A 156 9.24 16.43 9.10
N THR A 157 9.18 15.10 9.12
CA THR A 157 8.38 14.31 8.18
C THR A 157 6.90 14.26 8.58
N SER A 158 6.00 14.44 7.63
CA SER A 158 4.59 14.09 7.82
C SER A 158 4.34 12.57 7.77
N ALA A 159 3.14 12.15 8.20
CA ALA A 159 2.70 10.78 7.98
C ALA A 159 2.50 10.52 6.48
N VAL A 160 2.69 9.26 6.06
CA VAL A 160 2.47 8.85 4.66
C VAL A 160 1.00 9.06 4.29
N LYS A 161 0.77 9.96 3.33
CA LYS A 161 -0.54 10.13 2.67
C LYS A 161 -0.64 9.16 1.51
N ALA A 162 -1.82 8.58 1.30
CA ALA A 162 -2.09 7.66 0.20
C ALA A 162 -3.40 8.09 -0.47
N GLU A 163 -3.31 8.49 -1.74
CA GLU A 163 -4.40 9.10 -2.51
C GLU A 163 -4.46 8.48 -3.91
N ARG A 164 -5.54 8.75 -4.64
CA ARG A 164 -5.67 8.44 -6.07
C ARG A 164 -5.51 9.75 -6.85
N GLU A 165 -4.69 9.74 -7.89
CA GLU A 165 -4.45 10.92 -8.73
C GLU A 165 -5.75 11.36 -9.42
N THR A 166 -6.23 12.57 -9.16
CA THR A 166 -7.43 13.11 -9.80
C THR A 166 -7.07 13.74 -11.15
N GLU A 167 -7.85 13.45 -12.19
CA GLU A 167 -7.75 14.04 -13.54
C GLU A 167 -7.90 15.57 -13.56
#